data_AF-A0A2H3DCV2-F1
#
_entry.id   AF-A0A2H3DCV2-F1
#
_cell.length_a   1.000
_cell.length_b   1.000
_cell.length_c   1.000
_cell.angle_alpha   90.00
_cell.angle_beta   90.00
_cell.angle_gamma   90.00
#
_symmetry.space_group_name_H-M   'P 1'
#
loop_
_entity.id
_entity.type
_entity.pdbx_description
1 polymer ?
#
loop_
_entity_poly.entity_id
_entity_poly.type
_entity_poly.pdbx_seq_one_letter_code
_entity_poly.pdbx_strand_id
1 'polypeptide(L)'
;MQLELEAVEKASLRLSAEALQWLFSASPNLAVQSIVMESIGGLPMAALAEVEDVFRGSPSIVDVQVNLLSSVTEPCAVDGMPFPIQSISSGMERKFERLLRSGMFISRVKELWNFFNVPDQLGGNEFGATLITQIPKFCRSAPWNLHNPGMFLHNILSLETSAKFPPIVWANLIQLATDSWDPDLFNIDDQFPMLLCSAVTESSIVRTDIPEQQLFASPLVVDFEQAVEYFPEMVLEYMMCWLSRFDLLHDERLECRVLGASIHFMIDRLSRSAVGTHISGTLEMHFLSSMFGVTLEWIHTSRNLLSVWKIFESVIVQTPIFSQDPANSKYIGCSRLVLDCYSRIVQEHTLASYIHAPSSALQLLINNITTQWSTLITRLTSTRVSTALDFLEYCLRHHFRPAYDVFHQQRCLEFLARQGVSSWSASLLEAYVIGIIVAIHPSHNDPEGNGTILQAIDCLHEPENLFLVCSTLARYTHRYRWGEWVPEDVDIMTYLARIRPCDPAWGDCRQRLQALAEDENCFVGSEVEKTEIEERRCHMRAAIERLEVFFLNMLPQAIASVELVQLPPTFLSLDVAEESLASSATASSVSVRLRRSPATLASTATTD
;
A
#
# COMPACT_ATOMS: atom_id res chain seq x y z
N MET A 1 15.59 9.54 -28.03
CA MET A 1 14.21 9.97 -28.32
C MET A 1 13.54 10.67 -27.13
N GLN A 2 13.33 10.03 -25.97
CA GLN A 2 12.65 10.70 -24.83
C GLN A 2 13.43 11.87 -24.21
N LEU A 3 14.72 11.66 -23.93
CA LEU A 3 15.62 12.73 -23.46
C LEU A 3 15.74 13.89 -24.46
N GLU A 4 15.60 13.62 -25.75
CA GLU A 4 15.65 14.65 -26.79
C GLU A 4 14.35 15.45 -26.82
N LEU A 5 13.20 14.79 -26.64
CA LEU A 5 11.89 15.46 -26.55
C LEU A 5 11.82 16.39 -25.33
N GLU A 6 12.19 15.88 -24.15
CA GLU A 6 12.25 16.67 -22.91
C GLU A 6 13.18 17.88 -23.04
N ALA A 7 14.33 17.71 -23.70
CA ALA A 7 15.27 18.80 -23.94
C ALA A 7 14.69 19.86 -24.88
N VAL A 8 13.98 19.47 -25.94
CA VAL A 8 13.32 20.38 -26.88
C VAL A 8 12.16 21.13 -26.21
N GLU A 9 11.40 20.46 -25.36
CA GLU A 9 10.30 21.06 -24.59
C GLU A 9 10.80 22.14 -23.64
N LYS A 10 11.79 21.79 -22.83
CA LYS A 10 12.40 22.74 -21.91
C LYS A 10 12.98 23.95 -22.65
N ALA A 11 13.63 23.72 -23.80
CA ALA A 11 14.12 24.79 -24.64
C ALA A 11 12.97 25.67 -25.18
N SER A 12 11.85 25.09 -25.62
CA SER A 12 10.68 25.82 -26.13
C SER A 12 10.02 26.70 -25.07
N LEU A 13 9.80 26.17 -23.86
CA LEU A 13 9.21 26.91 -22.74
C LEU A 13 10.12 28.06 -22.32
N ARG A 14 11.41 27.81 -22.21
CA ARG A 14 12.42 28.82 -21.91
C ARG A 14 12.46 29.91 -22.99
N LEU A 15 12.49 29.54 -24.26
CA LEU A 15 12.47 30.49 -25.38
C LEU A 15 11.22 31.36 -25.35
N SER A 16 10.07 30.80 -24.97
CA SER A 16 8.82 31.56 -24.81
C SER A 16 8.93 32.59 -23.69
N ALA A 17 9.47 32.20 -22.52
CA ALA A 17 9.69 33.10 -21.40
C ALA A 17 10.71 34.21 -21.74
N GLU A 18 11.84 33.86 -22.36
CA GLU A 18 12.88 34.80 -22.80
C GLU A 18 12.35 35.77 -23.87
N ALA A 19 11.54 35.29 -24.82
CA ALA A 19 10.91 36.14 -25.84
C ALA A 19 9.94 37.15 -25.21
N LEU A 20 9.12 36.72 -24.24
CA LEU A 20 8.23 37.61 -23.50
C LEU A 20 9.02 38.63 -22.67
N GLN A 21 10.10 38.22 -22.02
CA GLN A 21 10.98 39.13 -21.27
C GLN A 21 11.65 40.16 -22.18
N TRP A 22 12.14 39.71 -23.34
CA TRP A 22 12.72 40.60 -24.33
C TRP A 22 11.70 41.63 -24.83
N LEU A 23 10.49 41.19 -25.20
CA LEU A 23 9.40 42.10 -25.62
C LEU A 23 9.03 43.09 -24.51
N PHE A 24 8.97 42.63 -23.26
CA PHE A 24 8.71 43.46 -22.08
C PHE A 24 9.77 44.55 -21.90
N SER A 25 11.05 44.18 -22.06
CA SER A 25 12.19 45.05 -21.78
C SER A 25 12.52 45.98 -22.96
N ALA A 26 12.27 45.54 -24.20
CA ALA A 26 12.56 46.29 -25.41
C ALA A 26 11.54 47.39 -25.71
N SER A 27 10.34 47.33 -25.12
CA SER A 27 9.25 48.25 -25.40
C SER A 27 8.72 48.94 -24.13
N PRO A 28 8.82 50.27 -24.02
CA PRO A 28 8.16 51.01 -22.94
C PRO A 28 6.65 51.21 -23.18
N ASN A 29 6.11 50.68 -24.29
CA ASN A 29 4.69 50.84 -24.63
C ASN A 29 3.80 49.98 -23.71
N LEU A 30 2.94 50.63 -22.92
CA LEU A 30 2.02 49.96 -21.99
C LEU A 30 1.10 48.94 -22.65
N ALA A 31 0.72 49.14 -23.93
CA ALA A 31 -0.07 48.14 -24.65
C ALA A 31 0.73 46.86 -24.91
N VAL A 32 2.01 46.98 -25.26
CA VAL A 32 2.91 45.83 -25.44
C VAL A 32 3.13 45.13 -24.11
N GLN A 33 3.37 45.88 -23.04
CA GLN A 33 3.52 45.33 -21.70
C GLN A 33 2.25 44.63 -21.22
N SER A 34 1.07 45.20 -21.47
CA SER A 34 -0.23 44.55 -21.20
C SER A 34 -0.35 43.21 -21.91
N ILE A 35 -0.03 43.17 -23.21
CA ILE A 35 -0.07 41.94 -24.00
C ILE A 35 0.89 40.91 -23.39
N VAL A 36 2.12 41.31 -23.05
CA VAL A 36 3.09 40.40 -22.43
C VAL A 36 2.56 39.84 -21.10
N MET A 37 2.02 40.69 -20.22
CA MET A 37 1.46 40.23 -18.93
C MET A 37 0.28 39.27 -19.13
N GLU A 38 -0.64 39.60 -20.03
CA GLU A 38 -1.76 38.72 -20.37
C GLU A 38 -1.29 37.40 -21.00
N SER A 39 -0.21 37.43 -21.78
CA SER A 39 0.42 36.24 -22.36
C SER A 39 1.09 35.37 -21.31
N ILE A 40 1.76 35.95 -20.30
CA ILE A 40 2.31 35.20 -19.16
C ILE A 40 1.18 34.45 -18.44
N GLY A 41 0.05 35.12 -18.20
CA GLY A 41 -1.14 34.48 -17.63
C GLY A 41 -1.77 33.40 -18.51
N GLY A 42 -1.39 33.29 -19.78
CA GLY A 42 -1.84 32.25 -20.70
C GLY A 42 -0.84 31.10 -20.90
N LEU A 43 0.31 31.12 -20.23
CA LEU A 43 1.32 30.07 -20.36
C LEU A 43 0.88 28.78 -19.66
N PRO A 44 1.35 27.61 -20.13
CA PRO A 44 1.13 26.35 -19.45
C PRO A 44 1.87 26.32 -18.10
N MET A 45 1.39 25.53 -17.14
CA MET A 45 1.99 25.39 -15.81
C MET A 45 3.47 24.94 -15.87
N ALA A 46 3.85 24.14 -16.87
CA ALA A 46 5.23 23.72 -17.09
C ALA A 46 6.21 24.90 -17.30
N ALA A 47 5.73 26.06 -17.74
CA ALA A 47 6.54 27.27 -17.89
C ALA A 47 6.86 27.96 -16.55
N LEU A 48 6.26 27.53 -15.42
CA LEU A 48 6.34 28.22 -14.14
C LEU A 48 7.79 28.50 -13.70
N ALA A 49 8.62 27.46 -13.68
CA ALA A 49 10.01 27.58 -13.25
C ALA A 49 10.85 28.47 -14.19
N GLU A 50 10.63 28.38 -15.51
CA GLU A 50 11.37 29.17 -16.49
C GLU A 50 10.93 30.64 -16.46
N VAL A 51 9.63 30.94 -16.30
CA VAL A 51 9.14 32.32 -16.13
C VAL A 51 9.68 32.91 -14.84
N GLU A 52 9.66 32.17 -13.73
CA GLU A 52 10.22 32.64 -12.47
C GLU A 52 11.73 32.90 -12.56
N ASP A 53 12.49 32.05 -13.26
CA ASP A 53 13.93 32.23 -13.48
C ASP A 53 14.23 33.45 -14.36
N VAL A 54 13.56 33.55 -15.50
CA VAL A 54 13.77 34.62 -16.49
C VAL A 54 13.38 35.99 -15.92
N PHE A 55 12.26 36.08 -15.21
CA PHE A 55 11.79 37.35 -14.63
C PHE A 55 12.29 37.60 -13.20
N ARG A 56 13.16 36.72 -12.67
CA ARG A 56 13.64 36.77 -11.29
C ARG A 56 14.23 38.14 -10.96
N GLY A 57 13.67 38.77 -9.92
CA GLY A 57 14.21 40.01 -9.38
C GLY A 57 13.97 41.26 -10.23
N SER A 58 13.19 41.20 -11.31
CA SER A 58 12.75 42.37 -12.08
C SER A 58 11.68 43.15 -11.30
N PRO A 59 11.97 44.31 -10.67
CA PRO A 59 10.95 45.05 -9.93
C PRO A 59 9.91 45.65 -10.89
N SER A 60 10.32 45.92 -12.13
CA SER A 60 9.48 46.54 -13.15
C SER A 60 8.29 45.68 -13.54
N ILE A 61 8.37 44.34 -13.51
CA ILE A 61 7.23 43.51 -13.91
C ILE A 61 6.10 43.56 -12.89
N VAL A 62 6.45 43.58 -11.60
CA VAL A 62 5.48 43.68 -10.50
C VAL A 62 4.78 45.04 -10.54
N ASP A 63 5.54 46.13 -10.70
CA ASP A 63 4.98 47.47 -10.78
C ASP A 63 4.08 47.64 -12.03
N VAL A 64 4.48 47.08 -13.18
CA VAL A 64 3.67 47.09 -14.39
C VAL A 64 2.38 46.28 -14.21
N GLN A 65 2.44 45.09 -13.62
CA GLN A 65 1.24 44.29 -13.33
C GLN A 65 0.25 45.05 -12.45
N VAL A 66 0.74 45.66 -11.37
CA VAL A 66 -0.07 46.45 -10.44
C VAL A 66 -0.73 47.65 -11.13
N ASN A 67 0.02 48.36 -11.97
CA ASN A 67 -0.50 49.49 -12.74
C ASN A 67 -1.57 49.02 -13.74
N LEU A 68 -1.35 47.88 -14.41
CA LEU A 68 -2.31 47.32 -15.36
C LEU A 68 -3.58 46.85 -14.64
N LEU A 69 -3.47 46.15 -13.50
CA LEU A 69 -4.62 45.75 -12.69
C LEU A 69 -5.43 46.97 -12.23
N SER A 70 -4.75 48.03 -11.78
CA SER A 70 -5.42 49.28 -11.40
C SER A 70 -6.16 49.93 -12.58
N SER A 71 -5.62 49.82 -13.80
CA SER A 71 -6.21 50.41 -15.00
C SER A 71 -7.47 49.73 -15.51
N VAL A 72 -7.76 48.50 -15.04
CA VAL A 72 -8.94 47.71 -15.42
C VAL A 72 -9.94 47.56 -14.26
N THR A 73 -9.73 48.34 -13.19
CA THR A 73 -10.63 48.42 -12.04
C THR A 73 -11.17 49.83 -11.88
N GLU A 74 -12.38 49.94 -11.37
CA GLU A 74 -13.04 51.22 -11.10
C GLU A 74 -13.58 51.28 -9.66
N PRO A 75 -13.64 52.49 -9.06
CA PRO A 75 -14.26 52.66 -7.77
C PRO A 75 -15.78 52.42 -7.87
N CYS A 76 -16.30 51.53 -7.03
CA CYS A 76 -17.70 51.23 -6.88
C CYS A 76 -18.19 51.68 -5.50
N ALA A 77 -19.36 52.31 -5.47
CA ALA A 77 -20.06 52.61 -4.22
C ALA A 77 -20.82 51.37 -3.78
N VAL A 78 -20.47 50.83 -2.60
CA VAL A 78 -21.18 49.72 -1.97
C VAL A 78 -21.98 50.26 -0.80
N ASP A 79 -23.28 49.94 -0.77
CA ASP A 79 -24.17 50.39 0.30
C ASP A 79 -23.65 49.94 1.67
N GLY A 80 -23.62 50.88 2.62
CA GLY A 80 -23.13 50.65 3.98
C GLY A 80 -21.63 50.88 4.19
N MET A 81 -20.87 51.27 3.15
CA MET A 81 -19.44 51.55 3.28
C MET A 81 -19.10 53.04 3.18
N PRO A 82 -18.24 53.56 4.09
CA PRO A 82 -17.89 54.98 4.11
C PRO A 82 -16.87 55.38 3.03
N PHE A 83 -16.35 54.44 2.25
CA PHE A 83 -15.38 54.67 1.18
C PHE A 83 -15.65 53.75 -0.02
N PRO A 84 -15.34 54.20 -1.25
CA PRO A 84 -15.52 53.38 -2.44
C PRO A 84 -14.57 52.17 -2.44
N ILE A 85 -15.10 51.03 -2.89
CA ILE A 85 -14.36 49.77 -3.01
C ILE A 85 -14.01 49.57 -4.48
N GLN A 86 -12.86 48.95 -4.79
CA GLN A 86 -12.52 48.66 -6.18
C GLN A 86 -13.34 47.49 -6.72
N SER A 87 -13.86 47.63 -7.93
CA SER A 87 -14.51 46.56 -8.69
C SER A 87 -13.92 46.47 -10.08
N ILE A 88 -14.22 45.39 -10.79
CA ILE A 88 -13.79 45.18 -12.17
C ILE A 88 -14.61 46.12 -13.07
N SER A 89 -13.94 46.83 -13.98
CA SER A 89 -14.64 47.64 -14.98
C SER A 89 -15.43 46.74 -15.93
N SER A 90 -16.67 47.12 -16.24
CA SER A 90 -17.54 46.37 -17.15
C SER A 90 -16.85 46.09 -18.50
N GLY A 91 -16.81 44.82 -18.93
CA GLY A 91 -16.20 44.39 -20.19
C GLY A 91 -14.69 44.12 -20.14
N MET A 92 -14.05 44.33 -18.98
CA MET A 92 -12.61 44.06 -18.78
C MET A 92 -12.35 42.74 -18.06
N GLU A 93 -13.36 41.91 -17.80
CA GLU A 93 -13.29 40.72 -16.96
C GLU A 93 -12.22 39.74 -17.44
N ARG A 94 -12.22 39.43 -18.75
CA ARG A 94 -11.23 38.50 -19.34
C ARG A 94 -9.79 39.03 -19.26
N LYS A 95 -9.61 40.33 -19.44
CA LYS A 95 -8.30 40.98 -19.36
C LYS A 95 -7.80 40.98 -17.91
N PHE A 96 -8.67 41.37 -16.98
CA PHE A 96 -8.40 41.36 -15.55
C PHE A 96 -8.01 39.96 -15.07
N GLU A 97 -8.75 38.94 -15.49
CA GLU A 97 -8.48 37.54 -15.18
C GLU A 97 -7.08 37.11 -15.63
N ARG A 98 -6.71 37.36 -16.90
CA ARG A 98 -5.37 37.01 -17.40
C ARG A 98 -4.26 37.75 -16.67
N LEU A 99 -4.48 39.02 -16.34
CA LEU A 99 -3.54 39.81 -15.54
C LEU A 99 -3.38 39.25 -14.13
N LEU A 100 -4.46 38.81 -13.47
CA LEU A 100 -4.38 38.13 -12.19
C LEU A 100 -3.62 36.81 -12.30
N ARG A 101 -3.92 36.00 -13.32
CA ARG A 101 -3.27 34.71 -13.54
C ARG A 101 -1.76 34.84 -13.79
N SER A 102 -1.32 35.94 -14.41
CA SER A 102 0.12 36.23 -14.55
C SER A 102 0.83 36.35 -13.19
N GLY A 103 0.10 36.71 -12.12
CA GLY A 103 0.60 36.73 -10.74
C GLY A 103 0.87 35.35 -10.16
N MET A 104 0.31 34.28 -10.74
CA MET A 104 0.65 32.90 -10.36
C MET A 104 2.06 32.49 -10.80
N PHE A 105 2.62 33.17 -11.81
CA PHE A 105 3.97 32.93 -12.32
C PHE A 105 5.01 33.87 -11.70
N ILE A 106 4.57 34.96 -11.08
CA ILE A 106 5.44 36.02 -10.56
C ILE A 106 5.38 35.94 -9.03
N SER A 107 6.44 35.44 -8.41
CA SER A 107 6.48 35.14 -6.96
C SER A 107 6.37 36.36 -6.03
N ARG A 108 6.39 37.59 -6.57
CA ARG A 108 6.22 38.83 -5.80
C ARG A 108 4.91 39.50 -6.16
N VAL A 109 3.98 39.50 -5.21
CA VAL A 109 2.74 40.27 -5.28
C VAL A 109 2.86 41.47 -4.36
N LYS A 110 2.45 42.65 -4.83
CA LYS A 110 2.36 43.87 -4.03
C LYS A 110 0.91 44.12 -3.70
N GLU A 111 0.60 44.31 -2.41
CA GLU A 111 -0.72 44.72 -1.97
C GLU A 111 -1.16 45.96 -2.75
N LEU A 112 -2.34 45.89 -3.34
CA LEU A 112 -2.88 46.92 -4.22
C LEU A 112 -4.14 47.56 -3.65
N TRP A 113 -5.02 46.75 -3.06
CA TRP A 113 -6.34 47.20 -2.61
C TRP A 113 -6.49 47.02 -1.10
N ASN A 114 -7.21 47.94 -0.45
CA ASN A 114 -7.62 47.72 0.95
C ASN A 114 -8.76 46.68 1.00
N PHE A 115 -9.73 46.83 0.08
CA PHE A 115 -10.86 45.93 -0.12
C PHE A 115 -11.14 45.82 -1.63
N PHE A 116 -11.66 44.68 -2.06
CA PHE A 116 -12.08 44.45 -3.43
C PHE A 116 -13.50 43.86 -3.43
N ASN A 117 -14.35 44.38 -4.30
CA ASN A 117 -15.72 43.90 -4.47
C ASN A 117 -15.72 42.76 -5.47
N VAL A 118 -15.88 41.54 -4.98
CA VAL A 118 -15.96 40.35 -5.81
C VAL A 118 -17.43 40.10 -6.18
N PRO A 119 -17.77 39.78 -7.44
CA PRO A 119 -19.14 39.50 -7.82
C PRO A 119 -19.77 38.41 -6.94
N ASP A 120 -21.01 38.64 -6.49
CA ASP A 120 -21.72 37.75 -5.55
C ASP A 120 -21.92 36.32 -6.07
N GLN A 121 -21.89 36.14 -7.40
CA GLN A 121 -21.95 34.83 -8.05
C GLN A 121 -20.62 34.54 -8.73
N LEU A 122 -19.69 33.97 -7.95
CA LEU A 122 -18.53 33.31 -8.51
C LEU A 122 -19.00 32.01 -9.14
N GLY A 123 -19.23 32.02 -10.45
CA GLY A 123 -19.48 30.79 -11.19
C GLY A 123 -18.32 29.80 -10.96
N GLY A 124 -18.62 28.50 -10.99
CA GLY A 124 -17.61 27.43 -10.98
C GLY A 124 -16.78 27.36 -12.29
N ASN A 125 -16.41 28.52 -12.82
CA ASN A 125 -15.68 28.73 -14.06
C ASN A 125 -14.27 29.27 -13.77
N GLU A 126 -13.44 29.31 -14.80
CA GLU A 126 -12.04 29.77 -14.73
C GLU A 126 -11.90 31.15 -14.08
N PHE A 127 -12.81 32.08 -14.39
CA PHE A 127 -12.80 33.43 -13.82
C PHE A 127 -12.99 33.41 -12.30
N GLY A 128 -14.00 32.68 -11.81
CA GLY A 128 -14.25 32.57 -10.38
C GLY A 128 -13.08 31.95 -9.62
N ALA A 129 -12.48 30.90 -10.18
CA ALA A 129 -11.32 30.23 -9.60
C ALA A 129 -10.07 31.15 -9.55
N THR A 130 -9.80 31.92 -10.61
CA THR A 130 -8.70 32.89 -10.62
C THR A 130 -8.92 34.01 -9.59
N LEU A 131 -10.16 34.49 -9.43
CA LEU A 131 -10.47 35.52 -8.42
C LEU A 131 -10.22 35.02 -6.99
N ILE A 132 -10.72 33.82 -6.66
CA ILE A 132 -10.55 33.20 -5.33
C ILE A 132 -9.09 32.98 -5.00
N THR A 133 -8.29 32.61 -5.99
CA THR A 133 -6.89 32.30 -5.76
C THR A 133 -5.99 33.52 -5.71
N GLN A 134 -6.28 34.58 -6.46
CA GLN A 134 -5.36 35.72 -6.60
C GLN A 134 -5.79 36.97 -5.83
N ILE A 135 -7.08 37.30 -5.76
CA ILE A 135 -7.53 38.54 -5.11
C ILE A 135 -7.04 38.66 -3.66
N PRO A 136 -7.07 37.61 -2.82
CA PRO A 136 -6.53 37.69 -1.46
C PRO A 136 -5.08 38.18 -1.40
N LYS A 137 -4.24 37.83 -2.39
CA LYS A 137 -2.83 38.23 -2.43
C LYS A 137 -2.63 39.71 -2.74
N PHE A 138 -3.61 40.37 -3.37
CA PHE A 138 -3.58 41.79 -3.71
C PHE A 138 -4.33 42.66 -2.70
N CYS A 139 -5.00 42.07 -1.71
CA CYS A 139 -5.80 42.80 -0.73
C CYS A 139 -5.14 42.81 0.66
N ARG A 140 -5.12 43.98 1.30
CA ARG A 140 -4.63 44.12 2.69
C ARG A 140 -5.59 43.54 3.73
N SER A 141 -6.88 43.53 3.41
CA SER A 141 -7.94 42.94 4.24
C SER A 141 -8.69 41.88 3.44
N ALA A 142 -9.43 41.00 4.13
CA ALA A 142 -10.26 39.99 3.48
C ALA A 142 -11.18 40.63 2.42
N PRO A 143 -11.15 40.15 1.16
CA PRO A 143 -12.00 40.68 0.10
C PRO A 143 -13.47 40.43 0.43
N TRP A 144 -14.33 41.34 -0.02
CA TRP A 144 -15.76 41.26 0.26
C TRP A 144 -16.39 40.17 -0.61
N ASN A 145 -17.30 39.38 -0.03
CA ASN A 145 -18.03 38.28 -0.69
C ASN A 145 -17.14 37.16 -1.26
N LEU A 146 -15.86 37.12 -0.91
CA LEU A 146 -14.99 36.02 -1.36
C LEU A 146 -15.25 34.76 -0.54
N HIS A 147 -15.57 33.68 -1.24
CA HIS A 147 -15.70 32.37 -0.62
C HIS A 147 -14.35 31.88 -0.07
N ASN A 148 -14.41 31.12 1.04
CA ASN A 148 -13.26 30.37 1.52
C ASN A 148 -12.78 29.42 0.40
N PRO A 149 -11.46 29.36 0.09
CA PRO A 149 -10.94 28.52 -1.00
C PRO A 149 -11.32 27.03 -0.88
N GLY A 150 -11.30 26.48 0.33
CA GLY A 150 -11.73 25.10 0.59
C GLY A 150 -13.22 24.90 0.33
N MET A 151 -14.07 25.85 0.74
CA MET A 151 -15.52 25.79 0.45
C MET A 151 -15.81 25.89 -1.04
N PHE A 152 -15.07 26.75 -1.76
CA PHE A 152 -15.20 26.83 -3.21
C PHE A 152 -14.76 25.54 -3.89
N LEU A 153 -13.61 25.00 -3.51
CA LEU A 153 -13.10 23.71 -4.00
C LEU A 153 -14.12 22.59 -3.76
N HIS A 154 -14.72 22.55 -2.57
CA HIS A 154 -15.79 21.62 -2.25
C HIS A 154 -16.99 21.74 -3.20
N ASN A 155 -17.46 22.96 -3.43
CA ASN A 155 -18.61 23.21 -4.28
C ASN A 155 -18.36 22.83 -5.74
N ILE A 156 -17.16 23.12 -6.28
CA ILE A 156 -16.84 22.81 -7.68
C ILE A 156 -16.63 21.31 -7.94
N LEU A 157 -16.06 20.57 -6.98
CA LEU A 157 -15.88 19.11 -7.13
C LEU A 157 -17.21 18.37 -6.94
N SER A 158 -18.17 18.98 -6.26
CA SER A 158 -19.52 18.43 -6.06
C SER A 158 -20.49 18.74 -7.22
N LEU A 159 -20.05 19.41 -8.28
CA LEU A 159 -20.89 19.72 -9.44
C LEU A 159 -21.17 18.46 -10.28
N GLU A 160 -22.36 18.38 -10.85
CA GLU A 160 -22.73 17.31 -11.79
C GLU A 160 -21.87 17.33 -13.07
N THR A 161 -21.41 18.53 -13.46
CA THR A 161 -20.48 18.71 -14.57
C THR A 161 -19.12 19.13 -14.03
N SER A 162 -18.09 18.35 -14.32
CA SER A 162 -16.73 18.61 -13.86
C SER A 162 -16.26 20.00 -14.29
N ALA A 163 -15.88 20.83 -13.31
CA ALA A 163 -15.26 22.12 -13.58
C ALA A 163 -13.92 21.91 -14.31
N LYS A 164 -13.59 22.81 -15.24
CA LYS A 164 -12.35 22.74 -16.02
C LYS A 164 -11.57 24.03 -15.93
N PHE A 165 -10.35 23.96 -15.41
CA PHE A 165 -9.46 25.11 -15.22
C PHE A 165 -8.05 24.82 -15.74
N PRO A 166 -7.24 25.85 -16.00
CA PRO A 166 -5.81 25.65 -16.23
C PRO A 166 -5.15 24.97 -15.01
N PRO A 167 -4.18 24.06 -15.19
CA PRO A 167 -3.54 23.35 -14.08
C PRO A 167 -2.95 24.28 -13.00
N ILE A 168 -2.39 25.43 -13.39
CA ILE A 168 -1.83 26.40 -12.44
C ILE A 168 -2.90 27.02 -11.53
N VAL A 169 -4.14 27.16 -12.01
CA VAL A 169 -5.27 27.65 -11.22
C VAL A 169 -5.70 26.58 -10.22
N TRP A 170 -5.76 25.31 -10.63
CA TRP A 170 -5.99 24.19 -9.72
C TRP A 170 -4.92 24.10 -8.63
N ALA A 171 -3.64 24.18 -8.99
CA ALA A 171 -2.54 24.16 -8.04
C ALA A 171 -2.66 25.31 -7.01
N ASN A 172 -2.89 26.54 -7.46
CA ASN A 172 -3.09 27.66 -6.53
C ASN A 172 -4.33 27.48 -5.63
N LEU A 173 -5.41 26.88 -6.16
CA LEU A 173 -6.62 26.62 -5.39
C LEU A 173 -6.39 25.56 -4.31
N ILE A 174 -5.70 24.47 -4.64
CA ILE A 174 -5.34 23.40 -3.69
C ILE A 174 -4.39 23.93 -2.63
N GLN A 175 -3.34 24.68 -3.01
CA GLN A 175 -2.43 25.29 -2.05
C GLN A 175 -3.18 26.18 -1.04
N LEU A 176 -4.05 27.07 -1.54
CA LEU A 176 -4.79 27.96 -0.65
C LEU A 176 -5.81 27.21 0.22
N ALA A 177 -6.47 26.19 -0.33
CA ALA A 177 -7.36 25.33 0.46
C ALA A 177 -6.60 24.56 1.55
N THR A 178 -5.35 24.18 1.28
CA THR A 178 -4.44 23.55 2.25
C THR A 178 -4.02 24.53 3.34
N ASP A 179 -3.58 25.74 2.94
CA ASP A 179 -3.14 26.79 3.87
C ASP A 179 -4.29 27.29 4.77
N SER A 180 -5.52 27.27 4.26
CA SER A 180 -6.73 27.64 4.98
C SER A 180 -7.53 26.45 5.50
N TRP A 181 -6.90 25.27 5.63
CA TRP A 181 -7.58 24.06 6.07
C TRP A 181 -8.16 24.22 7.48
N ASP A 182 -9.42 23.82 7.64
CA ASP A 182 -10.13 23.84 8.91
C ASP A 182 -10.92 22.52 9.08
N PRO A 183 -10.57 21.69 10.07
CA PRO A 183 -11.23 20.40 10.30
C PRO A 183 -12.70 20.51 10.73
N ASP A 184 -13.15 21.67 11.21
CA ASP A 184 -14.53 21.87 11.67
C ASP A 184 -15.48 22.30 10.54
N LEU A 185 -14.94 22.72 9.39
CA LEU A 185 -15.72 23.19 8.24
C LEU A 185 -16.38 22.07 7.45
N PHE A 186 -15.89 20.83 7.55
CA PHE A 186 -16.31 19.75 6.68
C PHE A 186 -16.57 18.45 7.41
N ASN A 187 -17.62 17.74 7.00
CA ASN A 187 -17.93 16.43 7.56
C ASN A 187 -17.22 15.34 6.74
N ILE A 188 -16.47 14.47 7.42
CA ILE A 188 -15.78 13.34 6.80
C ILE A 188 -16.75 12.34 6.14
N ASP A 189 -18.02 12.37 6.57
CA ASP A 189 -19.09 11.54 5.99
C ASP A 189 -19.67 12.14 4.69
N ASP A 190 -19.27 13.36 4.27
CA ASP A 190 -19.70 13.98 3.02
C ASP A 190 -19.13 13.24 1.78
N GLN A 191 -19.67 13.49 0.59
CA GLN A 191 -19.16 12.84 -0.63
C GLN A 191 -17.79 13.37 -1.06
N PHE A 192 -17.44 14.59 -0.66
CA PHE A 192 -16.24 15.28 -1.14
C PHE A 192 -14.92 14.53 -0.88
N PRO A 193 -14.63 14.00 0.34
CA PRO A 193 -13.41 13.25 0.56
C PRO A 193 -13.33 11.98 -0.31
N MET A 194 -14.47 11.37 -0.66
CA MET A 194 -14.48 10.22 -1.57
C MET A 194 -14.13 10.62 -3.00
N LEU A 195 -14.66 11.74 -3.49
CA LEU A 195 -14.32 12.28 -4.81
C LEU A 195 -12.83 12.61 -4.91
N LEU A 196 -12.27 13.18 -3.84
CA LEU A 196 -10.85 13.46 -3.73
C LEU A 196 -10.01 12.16 -3.77
N CYS A 197 -10.40 11.13 -3.00
CA CYS A 197 -9.75 9.82 -3.04
C CYS A 197 -9.85 9.18 -4.43
N SER A 198 -11.02 9.24 -5.06
CA SER A 198 -11.26 8.71 -6.41
C SER A 198 -10.31 9.32 -7.42
N ALA A 199 -10.28 10.66 -7.49
CA ALA A 199 -9.46 11.39 -8.46
C ALA A 199 -7.97 11.04 -8.33
N VAL A 200 -7.47 10.93 -7.11
CA VAL A 200 -6.06 10.55 -6.89
C VAL A 200 -5.81 9.09 -7.27
N THR A 201 -6.70 8.17 -6.90
CA THR A 201 -6.52 6.73 -7.22
C THR A 201 -6.63 6.42 -8.72
N GLU A 202 -7.39 7.21 -9.47
CA GLU A 202 -7.55 7.06 -10.91
C GLU A 202 -6.42 7.74 -11.71
N SER A 203 -5.74 8.73 -11.11
CA SER A 203 -4.62 9.46 -11.73
C SER A 203 -3.31 8.64 -11.82
N SER A 204 -2.43 9.00 -12.77
CA SER A 204 -1.07 8.44 -12.91
C SER A 204 -0.09 8.82 -11.79
N ILE A 205 -0.55 9.53 -10.76
CA ILE A 205 0.27 9.80 -9.57
C ILE A 205 0.50 8.52 -8.80
N VAL A 206 -0.50 7.64 -8.85
CA VAL A 206 -0.47 6.34 -8.21
C VAL A 206 -0.28 5.23 -9.26
N ARG A 207 -0.56 5.48 -10.55
CA ARG A 207 -0.35 4.55 -11.67
C ARG A 207 0.88 4.92 -12.48
N THR A 208 1.83 4.02 -12.70
CA THR A 208 3.20 4.36 -13.13
C THR A 208 3.36 4.95 -14.54
N ASP A 209 2.27 5.10 -15.29
CA ASP A 209 2.29 5.55 -16.67
C ASP A 209 1.83 7.01 -16.76
N ILE A 210 2.76 7.95 -16.55
CA ILE A 210 2.55 9.33 -16.99
C ILE A 210 2.46 9.29 -18.52
N PRO A 211 1.36 9.70 -19.16
CA PRO A 211 1.27 9.65 -20.61
C PRO A 211 2.31 10.59 -21.25
N GLU A 212 3.32 10.01 -21.88
CA GLU A 212 4.47 10.68 -22.53
C GLU A 212 4.12 11.63 -23.68
N GLN A 213 2.83 11.83 -24.00
CA GLN A 213 2.42 12.32 -25.34
C GLN A 213 1.67 13.66 -25.40
N GLN A 214 1.58 14.48 -24.34
CA GLN A 214 0.81 15.74 -24.43
C GLN A 214 1.47 17.03 -23.93
N LEU A 215 2.78 17.05 -23.67
CA LEU A 215 3.42 18.25 -23.09
C LEU A 215 3.45 19.49 -24.03
N PHE A 216 3.46 19.29 -25.36
CA PHE A 216 3.28 20.39 -26.33
C PHE A 216 1.81 20.77 -26.61
N ALA A 217 0.86 19.95 -26.17
CA ALA A 217 -0.57 20.10 -26.40
C ALA A 217 -1.35 20.12 -25.07
N SER A 218 -0.71 20.59 -23.98
CA SER A 218 -1.34 20.71 -22.66
C SER A 218 -2.69 21.38 -22.85
N PRO A 219 -3.81 20.73 -22.47
CA PRO A 219 -5.11 21.37 -22.57
C PRO A 219 -5.05 22.69 -21.80
N LEU A 220 -5.54 23.77 -22.42
CA LEU A 220 -5.63 25.09 -21.76
C LEU A 220 -6.43 25.00 -20.45
N VAL A 221 -7.35 24.04 -20.38
CA VAL A 221 -8.19 23.74 -19.23
C VAL A 221 -8.38 22.22 -19.10
N VAL A 222 -8.30 21.71 -17.88
CA VAL A 222 -8.46 20.30 -17.51
C VAL A 222 -9.42 20.19 -16.32
N ASP A 223 -10.09 19.05 -16.19
CA ASP A 223 -10.81 18.72 -14.96
C ASP A 223 -9.85 18.39 -13.81
N PHE A 224 -10.40 18.20 -12.61
CA PHE A 224 -9.59 17.96 -11.42
C PHE A 224 -8.80 16.65 -11.53
N GLU A 225 -9.42 15.56 -11.98
CA GLU A 225 -8.79 14.23 -12.14
C GLU A 225 -7.53 14.30 -13.00
N GLN A 226 -7.59 15.02 -14.13
CA GLN A 226 -6.44 15.26 -14.99
C GLN A 226 -5.44 16.26 -14.39
N ALA A 227 -5.93 17.26 -13.64
CA ALA A 227 -5.08 18.28 -13.04
C ALA A 227 -4.12 17.72 -11.99
N VAL A 228 -4.55 16.71 -11.22
CA VAL A 228 -3.76 16.13 -10.12
C VAL A 228 -2.36 15.73 -10.60
N GLU A 229 -2.24 15.23 -11.83
CA GLU A 229 -0.98 14.74 -12.42
C GLU A 229 0.10 15.84 -12.56
N TYR A 230 -0.30 17.11 -12.60
CA TYR A 230 0.62 18.24 -12.76
C TYR A 230 1.24 18.71 -11.43
N PHE A 231 0.63 18.39 -10.28
CA PHE A 231 1.08 18.83 -8.95
C PHE A 231 0.79 17.76 -7.88
N PRO A 232 1.34 16.54 -8.03
CA PRO A 232 0.98 15.40 -7.20
C PRO A 232 1.23 15.60 -5.71
N GLU A 233 2.42 16.08 -5.34
CA GLU A 233 2.81 16.29 -3.94
C GLU A 233 1.82 17.20 -3.21
N MET A 234 1.40 18.29 -3.86
CA MET A 234 0.47 19.26 -3.29
C MET A 234 -0.93 18.68 -3.06
N VAL A 235 -1.43 17.84 -3.98
CA VAL A 235 -2.73 17.17 -3.75
C VAL A 235 -2.63 16.13 -2.65
N LEU A 236 -1.52 15.39 -2.58
CA LEU A 236 -1.31 14.42 -1.51
C LEU A 236 -1.21 15.09 -0.14
N GLU A 237 -0.55 16.24 -0.03
CA GLU A 237 -0.51 17.05 1.19
C GLU A 237 -1.92 17.50 1.59
N TYR A 238 -2.69 18.03 0.64
CA TYR A 238 -4.08 18.42 0.87
C TYR A 238 -4.94 17.24 1.32
N MET A 239 -4.81 16.07 0.68
CA MET A 239 -5.50 14.85 1.08
C MET A 239 -5.14 14.44 2.51
N MET A 240 -3.88 14.56 2.92
CA MET A 240 -3.47 14.23 4.28
C MET A 240 -4.08 15.17 5.33
N CYS A 241 -4.40 16.42 4.99
CA CYS A 241 -5.16 17.28 5.90
C CYS A 241 -6.51 16.64 6.26
N TRP A 242 -7.21 16.09 5.27
CA TRP A 242 -8.49 15.39 5.43
C TRP A 242 -8.35 14.02 6.10
N LEU A 243 -7.34 13.26 5.69
CA LEU A 243 -7.15 11.87 6.08
C LEU A 243 -6.26 11.71 7.33
N SER A 244 -5.82 12.81 7.94
CA SER A 244 -4.92 12.82 9.10
C SER A 244 -5.37 11.91 10.24
N ARG A 245 -6.69 11.79 10.47
CA ARG A 245 -7.28 10.89 11.48
C ARG A 245 -7.10 9.40 11.18
N PHE A 246 -6.85 9.06 9.91
CA PHE A 246 -6.64 7.70 9.40
C PHE A 246 -5.17 7.43 9.04
N ASP A 247 -4.27 8.40 9.28
CA ASP A 247 -2.84 8.21 9.06
C ASP A 247 -2.26 7.31 10.13
N LEU A 248 -2.05 6.04 9.79
CA LEU A 248 -1.48 5.03 10.66
C LEU A 248 -0.07 4.63 10.25
N LEU A 249 0.55 5.36 9.31
CA LEU A 249 1.82 5.01 8.65
C LEU A 249 2.80 6.20 8.64
N HIS A 250 2.98 6.89 9.76
CA HIS A 250 3.72 8.16 9.83
C HIS A 250 5.16 8.12 9.28
N ASP A 251 5.83 6.97 9.30
CA ASP A 251 7.21 6.80 8.82
C ASP A 251 7.30 6.47 7.32
N GLU A 252 6.18 6.34 6.62
CA GLU A 252 6.12 5.99 5.20
C GLU A 252 6.11 7.21 4.27
N ARG A 253 6.35 6.96 2.99
CA ARG A 253 6.23 7.98 1.94
C ARG A 253 4.80 8.53 1.89
N LEU A 254 4.67 9.80 1.48
CA LEU A 254 3.39 10.51 1.48
C LEU A 254 2.32 9.78 0.65
N GLU A 255 2.69 9.22 -0.50
CA GLU A 255 1.79 8.44 -1.37
C GLU A 255 1.25 7.21 -0.64
N CYS A 256 2.11 6.49 0.09
CA CYS A 256 1.73 5.31 0.86
C CYS A 256 0.86 5.66 2.06
N ARG A 257 1.15 6.79 2.72
CA ARG A 257 0.35 7.33 3.82
C ARG A 257 -1.05 7.70 3.34
N VAL A 258 -1.16 8.46 2.25
CA VAL A 258 -2.44 8.83 1.64
C VAL A 258 -3.22 7.58 1.23
N LEU A 259 -2.60 6.62 0.55
CA LEU A 259 -3.26 5.39 0.13
C LEU A 259 -3.76 4.55 1.32
N GLY A 260 -2.90 4.32 2.32
CA GLY A 260 -3.28 3.60 3.54
C GLY A 260 -4.41 4.31 4.30
N ALA A 261 -4.30 5.62 4.49
CA ALA A 261 -5.33 6.42 5.17
C ALA A 261 -6.65 6.46 4.39
N SER A 262 -6.60 6.46 3.04
CA SER A 262 -7.78 6.39 2.18
C SER A 262 -8.47 5.03 2.30
N ILE A 263 -7.72 3.93 2.35
CA ILE A 263 -8.27 2.58 2.57
C ILE A 263 -8.94 2.50 3.95
N HIS A 264 -8.27 2.98 5.00
CA HIS A 264 -8.83 3.04 6.36
C HIS A 264 -10.11 3.87 6.42
N PHE A 265 -10.11 5.04 5.80
CA PHE A 265 -11.28 5.91 5.68
C PHE A 265 -12.46 5.21 4.99
N MET A 266 -12.24 4.54 3.85
CA MET A 266 -13.33 3.82 3.17
C MET A 266 -13.88 2.67 4.00
N ILE A 267 -13.03 1.94 4.71
CA ILE A 267 -13.47 0.85 5.60
C ILE A 267 -14.28 1.41 6.78
N ASP A 268 -13.87 2.54 7.37
CA ASP A 268 -14.63 3.24 8.41
C ASP A 268 -16.00 3.71 7.88
N ARG A 269 -16.06 4.31 6.69
CA ARG A 269 -17.36 4.67 6.08
C ARG A 269 -18.26 3.46 5.84
N LEU A 270 -17.70 2.38 5.30
CA LEU A 270 -18.42 1.12 5.10
C LEU A 270 -18.95 0.54 6.42
N SER A 271 -18.21 0.70 7.52
CA SER A 271 -18.65 0.28 8.85
C SER A 271 -19.91 1.02 9.31
N ARG A 272 -19.95 2.33 9.03
CA ARG A 272 -21.01 3.27 9.44
C ARG A 272 -22.22 3.22 8.54
N SER A 273 -22.06 2.82 7.27
CA SER A 273 -23.16 2.68 6.31
C SER A 273 -24.25 1.73 6.86
N ALA A 274 -25.50 2.16 6.70
CA ALA A 274 -26.66 1.67 7.44
C ALA A 274 -26.81 0.13 7.39
N VAL A 275 -27.17 -0.45 8.53
CA VAL A 275 -27.41 -1.89 8.68
C VAL A 275 -28.56 -2.32 7.74
N GLY A 276 -28.25 -3.15 6.73
CA GLY A 276 -29.27 -3.83 5.91
C GLY A 276 -29.10 -3.71 4.39
N THR A 277 -28.25 -2.81 3.90
CA THR A 277 -27.91 -2.73 2.46
C THR A 277 -26.77 -3.68 2.11
N HIS A 278 -26.93 -4.42 1.01
CA HIS A 278 -25.89 -5.29 0.48
C HIS A 278 -24.71 -4.43 0.02
N ILE A 279 -23.57 -4.54 0.70
CA ILE A 279 -22.41 -3.62 0.49
C ILE A 279 -21.73 -3.82 -0.87
N SER A 280 -21.91 -4.97 -1.52
CA SER A 280 -21.21 -5.37 -2.74
C SER A 280 -21.50 -4.52 -4.00
N GLY A 281 -22.33 -3.48 -3.89
CA GLY A 281 -22.61 -2.53 -4.98
C GLY A 281 -22.56 -1.07 -4.54
N THR A 282 -22.00 -0.79 -3.36
CA THR A 282 -21.82 0.58 -2.87
C THR A 282 -20.63 1.25 -3.58
N LEU A 283 -20.70 2.57 -3.71
CA LEU A 283 -19.60 3.36 -4.29
C LEU A 283 -18.32 3.18 -3.46
N GLU A 284 -18.44 3.10 -2.15
CA GLU A 284 -17.32 2.86 -1.23
C GLU A 284 -16.60 1.54 -1.52
N MET A 285 -17.35 0.45 -1.80
CA MET A 285 -16.75 -0.83 -2.14
C MET A 285 -16.06 -0.80 -3.52
N HIS A 286 -16.63 -0.06 -4.48
CA HIS A 286 -16.01 0.17 -5.78
C HIS A 286 -14.68 0.93 -5.62
N PHE A 287 -14.66 2.02 -4.87
CA PHE A 287 -13.44 2.80 -4.60
C PHE A 287 -12.40 1.99 -3.83
N LEU A 288 -12.83 1.19 -2.86
CA LEU A 288 -11.95 0.27 -2.14
C LEU A 288 -11.29 -0.74 -3.11
N SER A 289 -12.06 -1.29 -4.05
CA SER A 289 -11.53 -2.16 -5.11
C SER A 289 -10.54 -1.44 -6.02
N SER A 290 -10.80 -0.19 -6.41
CA SER A 290 -9.87 0.61 -7.21
C SER A 290 -8.56 0.86 -6.47
N MET A 291 -8.62 1.26 -5.20
CA MET A 291 -7.43 1.46 -4.35
C MET A 291 -6.59 0.20 -4.21
N PHE A 292 -7.24 -0.95 -4.02
CA PHE A 292 -6.52 -2.22 -3.99
C PHE A 292 -5.95 -2.59 -5.36
N GLY A 293 -6.64 -2.28 -6.46
CA GLY A 293 -6.08 -2.41 -7.81
C GLY A 293 -4.77 -1.63 -7.98
N VAL A 294 -4.72 -0.42 -7.42
CA VAL A 294 -3.50 0.41 -7.41
C VAL A 294 -2.39 -0.21 -6.54
N THR A 295 -2.71 -0.77 -5.37
CA THR A 295 -1.71 -1.50 -4.57
C THR A 295 -1.15 -2.72 -5.31
N LEU A 296 -1.96 -3.40 -6.13
CA LEU A 296 -1.52 -4.51 -6.97
C LEU A 296 -0.60 -4.06 -8.10
N GLU A 297 -0.88 -2.91 -8.72
CA GLU A 297 0.01 -2.29 -9.72
C GLU A 297 1.39 -1.96 -9.12
N TRP A 298 1.42 -1.45 -7.88
CA TRP A 298 2.67 -1.22 -7.14
C TRP A 298 3.46 -2.51 -6.86
N ILE A 299 2.74 -3.60 -6.57
CA ILE A 299 3.36 -4.92 -6.39
C ILE A 299 4.03 -5.38 -7.70
N HIS A 300 3.33 -5.30 -8.82
CA HIS A 300 3.87 -5.72 -10.12
C HIS A 300 5.06 -4.86 -10.59
N THR A 301 5.04 -3.56 -10.31
CA THR A 301 6.16 -2.65 -10.63
C THR A 301 7.31 -2.74 -9.62
N SER A 302 7.19 -3.58 -8.59
CA SER A 302 8.16 -3.73 -7.50
C SER A 302 8.49 -2.41 -6.78
N ARG A 303 7.59 -1.43 -6.82
CA ARG A 303 7.75 -0.12 -6.19
C ARG A 303 7.07 -0.13 -4.82
N ASN A 304 7.77 0.35 -3.78
CA ASN A 304 7.20 0.53 -2.44
C ASN A 304 6.63 -0.75 -1.77
N LEU A 305 7.17 -1.92 -2.08
CA LEU A 305 6.65 -3.23 -1.65
C LEU A 305 6.53 -3.40 -0.13
N LEU A 306 7.55 -2.98 0.61
CA LEU A 306 7.52 -3.00 2.08
C LEU A 306 6.42 -2.07 2.63
N SER A 307 6.21 -0.93 1.97
CA SER A 307 5.13 0.01 2.32
C SER A 307 3.77 -0.59 2.02
N VAL A 308 3.60 -1.31 0.90
CA VAL A 308 2.37 -2.04 0.57
C VAL A 308 2.09 -3.10 1.63
N TRP A 309 3.08 -3.90 2.02
CA TRP A 309 2.94 -4.85 3.13
C TRP A 309 2.50 -4.16 4.43
N LYS A 310 3.14 -3.04 4.80
CA LYS A 310 2.75 -2.25 5.99
C LYS A 310 1.32 -1.69 5.90
N ILE A 311 0.85 -1.31 4.70
CA ILE A 311 -0.54 -0.92 4.47
C ILE A 311 -1.46 -2.09 4.81
N PHE A 312 -1.20 -3.29 4.29
CA PHE A 312 -2.02 -4.47 4.61
C PHE A 312 -1.96 -4.86 6.09
N GLU A 313 -0.78 -4.80 6.72
CA GLU A 313 -0.63 -5.01 8.16
C GLU A 313 -1.49 -4.03 8.96
N SER A 314 -1.38 -2.74 8.64
CA SER A 314 -2.15 -1.68 9.28
C SER A 314 -3.66 -1.88 9.09
N VAL A 315 -4.10 -2.15 7.86
CA VAL A 315 -5.52 -2.36 7.51
C VAL A 315 -6.09 -3.56 8.26
N ILE A 316 -5.41 -4.70 8.29
CA ILE A 316 -5.94 -5.89 8.97
C ILE A 316 -5.98 -5.68 10.49
N VAL A 317 -4.96 -5.04 11.07
CA VAL A 317 -4.83 -4.89 12.52
C VAL A 317 -5.73 -3.79 13.08
N GLN A 318 -5.85 -2.67 12.38
CA GLN A 318 -6.48 -1.44 12.91
C GLN A 318 -7.93 -1.26 12.48
N THR A 319 -8.46 -2.12 11.59
CA THR A 319 -9.85 -2.03 11.13
C THR A 319 -10.73 -3.14 11.73
N PRO A 320 -12.06 -2.91 11.83
CA PRO A 320 -12.98 -3.91 12.37
C PRO A 320 -13.25 -5.10 11.43
N ILE A 321 -12.58 -5.20 10.28
CA ILE A 321 -12.84 -6.23 9.25
C ILE A 321 -12.85 -7.64 9.83
N PHE A 322 -11.89 -7.92 10.73
CA PHE A 322 -11.71 -9.21 11.40
C PHE A 322 -12.11 -9.20 12.89
N SER A 323 -12.81 -8.15 13.35
CA SER A 323 -13.26 -8.04 14.75
C SER A 323 -14.39 -9.04 15.11
N GLN A 324 -14.54 -9.28 16.42
CA GLN A 324 -15.09 -10.48 17.07
C GLN A 324 -16.56 -10.86 16.81
N ASP A 325 -17.35 -10.10 16.05
CA ASP A 325 -18.70 -10.52 15.69
C ASP A 325 -18.70 -11.17 14.30
N PRO A 326 -18.53 -12.51 14.17
CA PRO A 326 -18.56 -13.21 12.89
C PRO A 326 -19.88 -13.09 12.15
N ALA A 327 -20.99 -12.81 12.84
CA ALA A 327 -22.31 -12.69 12.23
C ALA A 327 -22.48 -11.37 11.44
N ASN A 328 -21.58 -10.41 11.62
CA ASN A 328 -21.62 -9.17 10.88
C ASN A 328 -21.20 -9.38 9.41
N SER A 329 -22.18 -9.62 8.54
CA SER A 329 -21.98 -9.84 7.11
C SER A 329 -21.42 -8.63 6.37
N LYS A 330 -21.43 -7.44 6.99
CA LYS A 330 -20.97 -6.20 6.35
C LYS A 330 -19.54 -6.28 5.83
N TYR A 331 -18.64 -6.97 6.55
CA TYR A 331 -17.22 -6.97 6.22
C TYR A 331 -16.79 -8.14 5.33
N ILE A 332 -17.70 -9.03 4.92
CA ILE A 332 -17.32 -10.21 4.12
C ILE A 332 -16.63 -9.79 2.82
N GLY A 333 -17.18 -8.79 2.13
CA GLY A 333 -16.59 -8.27 0.88
C GLY A 333 -15.21 -7.66 1.11
N CYS A 334 -15.08 -6.83 2.15
CA CYS A 334 -13.82 -6.15 2.47
C CYS A 334 -12.75 -7.12 2.93
N SER A 335 -13.07 -8.09 3.80
CA SER A 335 -12.11 -9.10 4.25
C SER A 335 -11.59 -9.94 3.10
N ARG A 336 -12.47 -10.32 2.18
CA ARG A 336 -12.08 -11.08 0.99
C ARG A 336 -11.16 -10.27 0.09
N LEU A 337 -11.52 -9.04 -0.22
CA LEU A 337 -10.71 -8.17 -1.06
C LEU A 337 -9.32 -7.91 -0.46
N VAL A 338 -9.25 -7.61 0.84
CA VAL A 338 -7.99 -7.39 1.57
C VAL A 338 -7.10 -8.64 1.52
N LEU A 339 -7.63 -9.82 1.84
CA LEU A 339 -6.86 -11.06 1.86
C LEU A 339 -6.49 -11.56 0.47
N ASP A 340 -7.36 -11.37 -0.53
CA ASP A 340 -7.05 -11.68 -1.93
C ASP A 340 -5.85 -10.85 -2.41
N CYS A 341 -5.81 -9.55 -2.07
CA CYS A 341 -4.68 -8.68 -2.43
C CYS A 341 -3.42 -9.02 -1.64
N TYR A 342 -3.54 -9.32 -0.34
CA TYR A 342 -2.40 -9.77 0.44
C TYR A 342 -1.84 -11.11 -0.09
N SER A 343 -2.70 -12.02 -0.56
CA SER A 343 -2.28 -13.27 -1.21
C SER A 343 -1.40 -13.02 -2.44
N ARG A 344 -1.66 -11.93 -3.19
CA ARG A 344 -0.82 -11.54 -4.34
C ARG A 344 0.58 -11.10 -3.93
N ILE A 345 0.75 -10.46 -2.77
CA ILE A 345 2.09 -10.17 -2.23
C ILE A 345 2.84 -11.46 -1.92
N VAL A 346 2.14 -12.43 -1.35
CA VAL A 346 2.72 -13.74 -1.02
C VAL A 346 3.08 -14.53 -2.28
N GLN A 347 2.32 -14.38 -3.37
CA GLN A 347 2.59 -15.01 -4.66
C GLN A 347 3.90 -14.59 -5.30
N GLU A 348 4.24 -13.33 -5.18
CA GLU A 348 5.45 -12.77 -5.77
C GLU A 348 6.66 -13.26 -4.94
N HIS A 349 7.21 -14.41 -5.33
CA HIS A 349 8.21 -15.17 -4.58
C HIS A 349 9.48 -14.39 -4.23
N THR A 350 9.85 -13.39 -5.04
CA THR A 350 10.96 -12.48 -4.73
C THR A 350 10.65 -11.60 -3.52
N LEU A 351 9.39 -11.40 -3.16
CA LEU A 351 8.93 -10.48 -2.11
C LEU A 351 8.76 -11.16 -0.76
N ALA A 352 8.22 -12.38 -0.77
CA ALA A 352 8.05 -13.19 0.42
C ALA A 352 9.38 -13.41 1.17
N SER A 353 10.50 -13.44 0.44
CA SER A 353 11.83 -13.55 1.03
C SER A 353 12.33 -12.27 1.69
N TYR A 354 11.90 -11.06 1.29
CA TYR A 354 12.36 -9.81 1.93
C TYR A 354 11.60 -9.45 3.21
N ILE A 355 10.43 -10.05 3.44
CA ILE A 355 9.60 -9.75 4.61
C ILE A 355 10.02 -10.69 5.76
N HIS A 356 10.89 -10.19 6.63
CA HIS A 356 11.33 -10.88 7.84
C HIS A 356 10.69 -10.35 9.13
N ALA A 357 9.88 -9.30 9.01
CA ALA A 357 9.24 -8.69 10.17
C ALA A 357 8.06 -9.56 10.66
N PRO A 358 7.83 -9.63 11.98
CA PRO A 358 6.67 -10.33 12.52
C PRO A 358 5.39 -9.67 12.02
N SER A 359 4.41 -10.49 11.64
CA SER A 359 3.12 -10.03 11.14
C SER A 359 2.08 -10.02 12.26
N SER A 360 1.67 -8.82 12.65
CA SER A 360 0.58 -8.63 13.63
C SER A 360 -0.77 -8.98 12.98
N ALA A 361 -0.91 -8.76 11.67
CA ALA A 361 -2.07 -9.17 10.90
C ALA A 361 -2.28 -10.68 10.91
N LEU A 362 -1.25 -11.47 10.62
CA LEU A 362 -1.33 -12.93 10.66
C LEU A 362 -1.62 -13.44 12.08
N GLN A 363 -1.05 -12.80 13.10
CA GLN A 363 -1.37 -13.12 14.50
C GLN A 363 -2.86 -12.89 14.81
N LEU A 364 -3.41 -11.75 14.38
CA LEU A 364 -4.84 -11.46 14.52
C LEU A 364 -5.70 -12.48 13.78
N LEU A 365 -5.35 -12.84 12.54
CA LEU A 365 -6.07 -13.83 11.74
C LEU A 365 -6.05 -15.21 12.40
N ILE A 366 -4.90 -15.67 12.89
CA ILE A 366 -4.78 -16.95 13.62
C ILE A 366 -5.61 -16.93 14.91
N ASN A 367 -5.56 -15.84 15.68
CA ASN A 367 -6.40 -15.70 16.87
C ASN A 367 -7.90 -15.77 16.52
N ASN A 368 -8.30 -15.13 15.42
CA ASN A 368 -9.67 -15.17 14.95
C ASN A 368 -10.09 -16.59 14.52
N ILE A 369 -9.23 -17.30 13.78
CA ILE A 369 -9.45 -18.68 13.34
C ILE A 369 -9.59 -19.62 14.54
N THR A 370 -8.66 -19.54 15.50
CA THR A 370 -8.62 -20.43 16.66
C THR A 370 -9.79 -20.20 17.61
N THR A 371 -10.15 -18.93 17.88
CA THR A 371 -11.31 -18.60 18.73
C THR A 371 -12.64 -19.04 18.14
N GLN A 372 -12.74 -19.12 16.80
CA GLN A 372 -13.97 -19.50 16.10
C GLN A 372 -13.98 -20.94 15.56
N TRP A 373 -12.95 -21.73 15.89
CA TRP A 373 -12.73 -23.05 15.30
C TRP A 373 -13.91 -24.01 15.48
N SER A 374 -14.50 -24.07 16.68
CA SER A 374 -15.66 -24.92 16.95
C SER A 374 -16.90 -24.51 16.12
N THR A 375 -17.09 -23.21 15.92
CA THR A 375 -18.18 -22.66 15.10
C THR A 375 -17.95 -22.99 13.63
N LEU A 376 -16.71 -22.90 13.16
CA LEU A 376 -16.34 -23.24 11.78
C LEU A 376 -16.64 -24.72 11.45
N ILE A 377 -16.29 -25.64 12.34
CA ILE A 377 -16.51 -27.08 12.13
C ILE A 377 -18.01 -27.41 12.10
N THR A 378 -18.80 -26.77 12.97
CA THR A 378 -20.22 -27.09 13.15
C THR A 378 -21.16 -26.32 12.23
N ARG A 379 -20.76 -25.11 11.82
CA ARG A 379 -21.53 -24.23 10.95
C ARG A 379 -20.63 -23.77 9.80
N LEU A 380 -20.86 -24.33 8.62
CA LEU A 380 -20.28 -23.94 7.32
C LEU A 380 -20.56 -22.47 6.90
N THR A 381 -20.96 -21.59 7.81
CA THR A 381 -21.58 -20.30 7.49
C THR A 381 -20.69 -19.08 7.73
N SER A 382 -19.51 -19.19 8.35
CA SER A 382 -18.64 -18.02 8.56
C SER A 382 -17.68 -17.84 7.39
N THR A 383 -18.15 -17.18 6.32
CA THR A 383 -17.36 -16.89 5.11
C THR A 383 -16.05 -16.14 5.42
N ARG A 384 -16.02 -15.30 6.47
CA ARG A 384 -14.79 -14.57 6.84
C ARG A 384 -13.71 -15.45 7.42
N VAL A 385 -14.08 -16.38 8.31
CA VAL A 385 -13.11 -17.29 8.91
C VAL A 385 -12.60 -18.28 7.86
N SER A 386 -13.46 -18.74 6.94
CA SER A 386 -13.00 -19.57 5.82
C SER A 386 -12.02 -18.80 4.92
N THR A 387 -12.30 -17.54 4.56
CA THR A 387 -11.34 -16.75 3.77
C THR A 387 -10.02 -16.52 4.52
N ALA A 388 -10.04 -16.29 5.83
CA ALA A 388 -8.83 -16.17 6.63
C ALA A 388 -8.03 -17.49 6.67
N LEU A 389 -8.71 -18.63 6.72
CA LEU A 389 -8.10 -19.95 6.64
C LEU A 389 -7.50 -20.21 5.27
N ASP A 390 -8.24 -19.94 4.19
CA ASP A 390 -7.76 -20.08 2.82
C ASP A 390 -6.50 -19.23 2.62
N PHE A 391 -6.48 -18.00 3.14
CA PHE A 391 -5.31 -17.13 3.13
C PHE A 391 -4.14 -17.68 3.94
N LEU A 392 -4.38 -18.20 5.15
CA LEU A 392 -3.32 -18.78 5.98
C LEU A 392 -2.73 -20.03 5.32
N GLU A 393 -3.59 -20.91 4.80
CA GLU A 393 -3.20 -22.07 4.00
C GLU A 393 -2.33 -21.64 2.82
N TYR A 394 -2.76 -20.60 2.10
CA TYR A 394 -2.03 -20.01 1.00
C TYR A 394 -0.62 -19.56 1.42
N CYS A 395 -0.52 -18.81 2.53
CA CYS A 395 0.74 -18.35 3.09
C CYS A 395 1.69 -19.50 3.45
N LEU A 396 1.18 -20.54 4.10
CA LEU A 396 1.97 -21.70 4.49
C LEU A 396 2.48 -22.46 3.29
N ARG A 397 1.63 -22.68 2.27
CA ARG A 397 1.97 -23.39 1.03
C ARG A 397 3.07 -22.68 0.24
N HIS A 398 3.05 -21.35 0.21
CA HIS A 398 4.05 -20.52 -0.50
C HIS A 398 5.30 -20.20 0.34
N HIS A 399 5.50 -20.88 1.47
CA HIS A 399 6.63 -20.63 2.36
C HIS A 399 6.74 -19.15 2.80
N PHE A 400 5.61 -18.50 3.09
CA PHE A 400 5.64 -17.14 3.60
C PHE A 400 6.15 -17.13 5.05
N ARG A 401 7.40 -16.71 5.25
CA ARG A 401 8.10 -16.78 6.54
C ARG A 401 7.30 -16.23 7.72
N PRO A 402 6.69 -15.02 7.65
CA PRO A 402 5.89 -14.50 8.76
C PRO A 402 4.74 -15.43 9.19
N ALA A 403 4.17 -16.22 8.26
CA ALA A 403 3.14 -17.19 8.61
C ALA A 403 3.72 -18.34 9.45
N TYR A 404 4.88 -18.88 9.10
CA TYR A 404 5.55 -19.92 9.91
C TYR A 404 5.94 -19.42 11.29
N ASP A 405 6.49 -18.20 11.37
CA ASP A 405 6.89 -17.60 12.65
C ASP A 405 5.68 -17.45 13.58
N VAL A 406 4.55 -16.91 13.08
CA VAL A 406 3.32 -16.79 13.88
C VAL A 406 2.72 -18.16 14.18
N PHE A 407 2.73 -19.11 13.24
CA PHE A 407 2.20 -20.45 13.43
C PHE A 407 2.92 -21.21 14.56
N HIS A 408 4.25 -21.06 14.62
CA HIS A 408 5.06 -21.59 15.69
C HIS A 408 4.82 -20.83 17.01
N GLN A 409 4.87 -19.49 17.01
CA GLN A 409 4.68 -18.66 18.21
C GLN A 409 3.31 -18.90 18.88
N GLN A 410 2.25 -19.12 18.09
CA GLN A 410 0.90 -19.40 18.58
C GLN A 410 0.67 -20.89 18.89
N ARG A 411 1.70 -21.75 18.79
CA ARG A 411 1.63 -23.20 19.03
C ARG A 411 0.48 -23.84 18.24
N CYS A 412 0.32 -23.46 16.97
CA CYS A 412 -0.82 -23.88 16.15
C CYS A 412 -0.90 -25.40 15.98
N LEU A 413 0.23 -26.11 15.90
CA LEU A 413 0.24 -27.59 15.85
C LEU A 413 -0.39 -28.20 17.10
N GLU A 414 -0.03 -27.71 18.29
CA GLU A 414 -0.63 -28.19 19.54
C GLU A 414 -2.11 -27.81 19.66
N PHE A 415 -2.48 -26.63 19.17
CA PHE A 415 -3.88 -26.24 19.09
C PHE A 415 -4.64 -27.26 18.23
N LEU A 416 -4.19 -27.52 17.00
CA LEU A 416 -4.79 -28.48 16.08
C LEU A 416 -4.81 -29.90 16.66
N ALA A 417 -3.80 -30.28 17.44
CA ALA A 417 -3.73 -31.57 18.13
C ALA A 417 -4.91 -31.81 19.08
N ARG A 418 -5.37 -30.73 19.74
CA ARG A 418 -6.47 -30.77 20.70
C ARG A 418 -7.84 -30.67 20.03
N GLN A 419 -7.89 -30.30 18.75
CA GLN A 419 -9.13 -30.21 18.01
C GLN A 419 -9.51 -31.55 17.40
N GLY A 420 -10.81 -31.73 17.14
CA GLY A 420 -11.27 -32.84 16.31
C GLY A 420 -10.69 -32.74 14.89
N VAL A 421 -10.28 -33.88 14.33
CA VAL A 421 -9.76 -33.92 12.95
C VAL A 421 -10.86 -33.52 11.98
N SER A 422 -10.58 -32.49 11.17
CA SER A 422 -11.48 -31.93 10.15
C SER A 422 -10.74 -31.76 8.82
N SER A 423 -11.49 -31.49 7.75
CA SER A 423 -10.90 -31.15 6.45
C SER A 423 -10.06 -29.87 6.50
N TRP A 424 -10.45 -28.89 7.32
CA TRP A 424 -9.70 -27.64 7.49
C TRP A 424 -8.35 -27.86 8.18
N SER A 425 -8.31 -28.67 9.24
CA SER A 425 -7.03 -29.05 9.86
C SER A 425 -6.14 -29.82 8.89
N ALA A 426 -6.70 -30.70 8.07
CA ALA A 426 -5.93 -31.41 7.06
C ALA A 426 -5.34 -30.44 6.02
N SER A 427 -6.13 -29.50 5.51
CA SER A 427 -5.68 -28.51 4.53
C SER A 427 -4.53 -27.64 5.06
N LEU A 428 -4.64 -27.14 6.29
CA LEU A 428 -3.57 -26.35 6.92
C LEU A 428 -2.29 -27.16 7.14
N LEU A 429 -2.39 -28.39 7.63
CA LEU A 429 -1.23 -29.25 7.87
C LEU A 429 -0.58 -29.69 6.56
N GLU A 430 -1.38 -29.96 5.53
CA GLU A 430 -0.90 -30.24 4.19
C GLU A 430 -0.13 -29.04 3.64
N ALA A 431 -0.69 -27.83 3.69
CA ALA A 431 -0.03 -26.61 3.25
C ALA A 431 1.27 -26.32 4.04
N TYR A 432 1.28 -26.57 5.35
CA TYR A 432 2.48 -26.47 6.19
C TYR A 432 3.58 -27.44 5.74
N VAL A 433 3.24 -28.69 5.44
CA VAL A 433 4.22 -29.68 4.94
C VAL A 433 4.68 -29.32 3.52
N ILE A 434 3.77 -28.92 2.63
CA ILE A 434 4.11 -28.50 1.26
C ILE A 434 5.10 -27.35 1.27
N GLY A 435 4.86 -26.29 2.06
CA GLY A 435 5.77 -25.15 2.09
C GLY A 435 7.17 -25.51 2.62
N ILE A 436 7.27 -26.43 3.58
CA ILE A 436 8.58 -26.97 4.02
C ILE A 436 9.27 -27.72 2.86
N ILE A 437 8.55 -28.57 2.14
CA ILE A 437 9.11 -29.33 1.00
C ILE A 437 9.61 -28.37 -0.09
N VAL A 438 8.82 -27.35 -0.43
CA VAL A 438 9.17 -26.34 -1.42
C VAL A 438 10.44 -25.60 -1.00
N ALA A 439 10.57 -25.24 0.28
CA ALA A 439 11.73 -24.52 0.78
C ALA A 439 13.02 -25.36 0.81
N ILE A 440 12.92 -26.68 0.98
CA ILE A 440 14.09 -27.59 0.96
C ILE A 440 14.57 -27.87 -0.48
N HIS A 441 13.75 -27.58 -1.50
CA HIS A 441 14.08 -27.94 -2.88
C HIS A 441 15.33 -27.17 -3.37
N PRO A 442 16.36 -27.85 -3.94
CA PRO A 442 17.64 -27.24 -4.36
C PRO A 442 17.60 -26.02 -5.30
N SER A 443 16.46 -25.72 -5.94
CA SER A 443 16.29 -24.52 -6.77
C SER A 443 16.14 -23.24 -5.95
N HIS A 444 15.81 -23.35 -4.65
CA HIS A 444 15.62 -22.24 -3.72
C HIS A 444 16.78 -22.17 -2.72
N ASN A 445 17.98 -21.89 -3.20
CA ASN A 445 19.16 -21.65 -2.35
C ASN A 445 19.09 -20.27 -1.68
N ASP A 446 18.11 -20.05 -0.80
CA ASP A 446 18.09 -18.89 0.10
C ASP A 446 18.77 -19.26 1.43
N PRO A 447 20.02 -18.82 1.69
CA PRO A 447 20.76 -19.18 2.89
C PRO A 447 20.13 -18.62 4.18
N GLU A 448 19.32 -17.55 4.13
CA GLU A 448 18.73 -16.91 5.32
C GLU A 448 17.36 -17.51 5.71
N GLY A 449 16.62 -18.07 4.74
CA GLY A 449 15.35 -18.80 4.98
C GLY A 449 15.52 -20.14 5.71
N ASN A 450 16.74 -20.69 5.71
CA ASN A 450 17.04 -22.01 6.28
C ASN A 450 16.79 -22.10 7.79
N GLY A 451 16.97 -21.01 8.55
CA GLY A 451 16.79 -21.03 10.01
C GLY A 451 15.34 -21.32 10.44
N THR A 452 14.38 -20.57 9.90
CA THR A 452 12.95 -20.77 10.19
C THR A 452 12.47 -22.14 9.69
N ILE A 453 12.95 -22.59 8.54
CA ILE A 453 12.61 -23.92 7.99
C ILE A 453 13.14 -25.05 8.86
N LEU A 454 14.40 -24.97 9.33
CA LEU A 454 14.94 -25.98 10.23
C LEU A 454 14.12 -26.08 11.52
N GLN A 455 13.74 -24.94 12.09
CA GLN A 455 12.85 -24.91 13.26
C GLN A 455 11.47 -25.52 12.96
N ALA A 456 10.90 -25.23 11.79
CA ALA A 456 9.63 -25.81 11.35
C ALA A 456 9.73 -27.34 11.18
N ILE A 457 10.84 -27.84 10.64
CA ILE A 457 11.14 -29.28 10.51
C ILE A 457 11.33 -29.92 11.89
N ASP A 458 12.08 -29.28 12.80
CA ASP A 458 12.30 -29.78 14.16
C ASP A 458 10.97 -29.91 14.90
N CYS A 459 10.15 -28.88 14.87
CA CYS A 459 8.82 -28.87 15.47
C CYS A 459 7.91 -29.96 14.87
N LEU A 460 7.97 -30.15 13.55
CA LEU A 460 7.20 -31.18 12.85
C LEU A 460 7.61 -32.62 13.23
N HIS A 461 8.90 -32.85 13.53
CA HIS A 461 9.43 -34.17 13.89
C HIS A 461 9.40 -34.44 15.40
N GLU A 462 8.83 -33.56 16.22
CA GLU A 462 8.44 -33.93 17.58
C GLU A 462 7.42 -35.09 17.52
N PRO A 463 7.57 -36.17 18.31
CA PRO A 463 6.77 -37.39 18.15
C PRO A 463 5.25 -37.16 18.12
N GLU A 464 4.74 -36.27 18.97
CA GLU A 464 3.31 -35.95 19.03
C GLU A 464 2.84 -35.15 17.80
N ASN A 465 3.64 -34.19 17.33
CA ASN A 465 3.31 -33.39 16.15
C ASN A 465 3.37 -34.24 14.88
N LEU A 466 4.39 -35.10 14.76
CA LEU A 466 4.52 -36.02 13.63
C LEU A 466 3.33 -36.98 13.55
N PHE A 467 2.94 -37.58 14.68
CA PHE A 467 1.77 -38.44 14.75
C PHE A 467 0.48 -37.69 14.42
N LEU A 468 0.29 -36.48 14.94
CA LEU A 468 -0.86 -35.63 14.61
C LEU A 468 -0.96 -35.37 13.11
N VAL A 469 0.13 -34.94 12.50
CA VAL A 469 0.17 -34.59 11.08
C VAL A 469 -0.11 -35.81 10.22
N CYS A 470 0.60 -36.92 10.44
CA CYS A 470 0.38 -38.14 9.68
C CYS A 470 -1.03 -38.71 9.88
N SER A 471 -1.56 -38.72 11.11
CA SER A 471 -2.90 -39.27 11.38
C SER A 471 -4.01 -38.40 10.77
N THR A 472 -3.82 -37.08 10.74
CA THR A 472 -4.75 -36.15 10.10
C THR A 472 -4.71 -36.29 8.58
N LEU A 473 -3.51 -36.28 7.98
CA LEU A 473 -3.35 -36.41 6.54
C LEU A 473 -3.86 -37.77 6.04
N ALA A 474 -3.50 -38.88 6.71
CA ALA A 474 -3.96 -40.23 6.36
C ALA A 474 -5.50 -40.38 6.34
N ARG A 475 -6.22 -39.58 7.14
CA ARG A 475 -7.69 -39.57 7.17
C ARG A 475 -8.32 -38.79 6.00
N TYR A 476 -7.58 -37.86 5.39
CA TYR A 476 -8.12 -36.85 4.46
C TYR A 476 -7.42 -36.77 3.09
N THR A 477 -6.41 -37.62 2.82
CA THR A 477 -5.54 -37.60 1.61
C THR A 477 -6.22 -37.65 0.23
N HIS A 478 -7.55 -37.70 0.09
CA HIS A 478 -8.21 -38.01 -1.19
C HIS A 478 -9.37 -37.10 -1.63
N ARG A 479 -9.75 -36.05 -0.89
CA ARG A 479 -10.97 -35.29 -1.26
C ARG A 479 -10.76 -34.00 -2.06
N TYR A 480 -9.54 -33.54 -2.26
CA TYR A 480 -9.34 -32.20 -2.83
C TYR A 480 -8.20 -32.15 -3.84
N ARG A 481 -8.58 -32.18 -5.11
CA ARG A 481 -7.71 -31.99 -6.28
C ARG A 481 -7.47 -30.50 -6.46
N TRP A 482 -6.33 -29.97 -6.02
CA TRP A 482 -6.00 -28.54 -6.20
C TRP A 482 -4.69 -28.35 -6.98
N GLY A 483 -4.79 -27.69 -8.14
CA GLY A 483 -3.71 -26.92 -8.78
C GLY A 483 -2.60 -27.69 -9.52
N GLU A 484 -2.09 -27.09 -10.59
CA GLU A 484 -1.09 -27.62 -11.55
C GLU A 484 0.31 -27.91 -10.99
N TRP A 485 0.60 -27.59 -9.72
CA TRP A 485 1.98 -27.54 -9.20
C TRP A 485 2.42 -28.77 -8.41
N VAL A 486 1.49 -29.68 -8.08
CA VAL A 486 1.79 -30.94 -7.40
C VAL A 486 1.46 -32.06 -8.38
N PRO A 487 2.45 -32.85 -8.85
CA PRO A 487 2.20 -33.99 -9.74
C PRO A 487 1.08 -34.88 -9.18
N GLU A 488 0.20 -35.39 -10.05
CA GLU A 488 -1.01 -36.14 -9.68
C GLU A 488 -0.77 -37.39 -8.79
N ASP A 489 0.50 -37.77 -8.57
CA ASP A 489 0.94 -38.93 -7.78
C ASP A 489 1.68 -38.57 -6.47
N VAL A 490 1.67 -37.31 -6.02
CA VAL A 490 2.42 -36.90 -4.81
C VAL A 490 1.69 -37.33 -3.52
N ASP A 491 2.20 -38.40 -2.91
CA ASP A 491 1.86 -38.77 -1.55
C ASP A 491 2.60 -37.86 -0.54
N ILE A 492 1.89 -36.86 -0.01
CA ILE A 492 2.42 -35.89 0.95
C ILE A 492 3.11 -36.54 2.16
N MET A 493 2.62 -37.69 2.64
CA MET A 493 3.24 -38.39 3.76
C MET A 493 4.59 -38.99 3.39
N THR A 494 4.71 -39.51 2.17
CA THR A 494 5.98 -40.00 1.63
C THR A 494 6.98 -38.85 1.48
N TYR A 495 6.56 -37.66 1.07
CA TYR A 495 7.44 -36.49 1.03
C TYR A 495 7.84 -36.01 2.42
N LEU A 496 6.92 -36.01 3.39
CA LEU A 496 7.23 -35.73 4.78
C LEU A 496 8.33 -36.68 5.30
N ALA A 497 8.22 -37.98 4.99
CA ALA A 497 9.23 -38.98 5.33
C ALA A 497 10.59 -38.73 4.65
N ARG A 498 10.62 -38.12 3.47
CA ARG A 498 11.87 -37.74 2.79
C ARG A 498 12.60 -36.56 3.44
N ILE A 499 11.92 -35.71 4.22
CA ILE A 499 12.55 -34.56 4.89
C ILE A 499 13.59 -35.03 5.90
N ARG A 500 13.24 -36.01 6.75
CA ARG A 500 14.17 -36.69 7.68
C ARG A 500 13.84 -38.19 7.78
N PRO A 501 14.30 -39.00 6.81
CA PRO A 501 13.94 -40.42 6.76
C PRO A 501 14.56 -41.25 7.89
N CYS A 502 15.60 -40.74 8.54
CA CYS A 502 16.28 -41.42 9.64
C CYS A 502 15.83 -40.92 11.02
N ASP A 503 14.79 -40.08 11.11
CA ASP A 503 14.32 -39.56 12.38
C ASP A 503 13.67 -40.66 13.24
N PRO A 504 14.08 -40.84 14.52
CA PRO A 504 13.55 -41.89 15.38
C PRO A 504 12.04 -41.77 15.66
N ALA A 505 11.45 -40.58 15.52
CA ALA A 505 10.01 -40.36 15.73
C ALA A 505 9.14 -41.18 14.77
N TRP A 506 9.66 -41.56 13.59
CA TRP A 506 8.93 -42.39 12.63
C TRP A 506 8.58 -43.78 13.14
N GLY A 507 9.38 -44.36 14.04
CA GLY A 507 9.09 -45.67 14.63
C GLY A 507 7.78 -45.66 15.43
N ASP A 508 7.69 -44.72 16.38
CA ASP A 508 6.50 -44.54 17.23
C ASP A 508 5.30 -44.07 16.40
N CYS A 509 5.50 -43.11 15.50
CA CYS A 509 4.44 -42.58 14.63
C CYS A 509 3.79 -43.70 13.80
N ARG A 510 4.58 -44.53 13.10
CA ARG A 510 4.04 -45.64 12.29
C ARG A 510 3.28 -46.66 13.13
N GLN A 511 3.81 -47.05 14.28
CA GLN A 511 3.13 -47.99 15.17
C GLN A 511 1.79 -47.43 15.66
N ARG A 512 1.75 -46.16 16.06
CA ARG A 512 0.53 -45.49 16.50
C ARG A 512 -0.49 -45.32 15.37
N LEU A 513 -0.04 -45.05 14.14
CA LEU A 513 -0.92 -44.98 12.96
C LEU A 513 -1.56 -46.33 12.63
N GLN A 514 -0.80 -47.42 12.72
CA GLN A 514 -1.32 -48.79 12.54
C GLN A 514 -2.38 -49.09 13.59
N ALA A 515 -2.08 -48.84 14.87
CA ALA A 515 -3.05 -49.02 15.96
C ALA A 515 -4.33 -48.18 15.73
N LEU A 516 -4.20 -46.95 15.23
CA LEU A 516 -5.32 -46.07 14.92
C LEU A 516 -6.18 -46.58 13.75
N ALA A 517 -5.56 -47.20 12.74
CA ALA A 517 -6.27 -47.77 11.58
C ALA A 517 -7.03 -49.07 11.92
N GLU A 518 -6.59 -49.78 12.96
CA GLU A 518 -7.21 -51.02 13.46
C GLU A 518 -8.28 -50.76 14.53
N ASP A 519 -8.28 -49.59 15.17
CA ASP A 519 -9.26 -49.25 16.21
C ASP A 519 -10.67 -49.03 15.65
N GLU A 520 -11.59 -49.94 16.00
CA GLU A 520 -13.00 -49.87 15.63
C GLU A 520 -13.71 -48.63 16.20
N ASN A 521 -13.20 -48.07 17.30
CA ASN A 521 -13.81 -46.94 18.00
C ASN A 521 -13.25 -45.56 17.60
N CYS A 522 -12.22 -45.53 16.75
CA CYS A 522 -11.50 -44.31 16.36
C CYS A 522 -12.37 -43.22 15.70
N PHE A 523 -13.54 -43.58 15.17
CA PHE A 523 -14.49 -42.66 14.51
C PHE A 523 -15.84 -42.57 15.23
N VAL A 524 -15.97 -43.17 16.41
CA VAL A 524 -17.23 -43.21 17.18
C VAL A 524 -17.52 -41.82 17.77
N GLY A 525 -18.63 -41.21 17.36
CA GLY A 525 -19.03 -39.85 17.74
C GLY A 525 -19.09 -38.85 16.58
N SER A 526 -18.62 -39.23 15.39
CA SER A 526 -18.84 -38.48 14.16
C SER A 526 -20.26 -38.76 13.64
N GLU A 527 -21.09 -37.76 13.35
CA GLU A 527 -22.43 -37.90 12.72
C GLU A 527 -22.37 -38.40 11.25
N VAL A 528 -21.31 -39.13 10.91
CA VAL A 528 -20.93 -39.50 9.55
C VAL A 528 -21.41 -40.92 9.26
N GLU A 529 -21.90 -41.13 8.04
CA GLU A 529 -22.43 -42.40 7.59
C GLU A 529 -21.36 -43.51 7.70
N LYS A 530 -21.77 -44.73 8.08
CA LYS A 530 -20.87 -45.89 8.26
C LYS A 530 -19.99 -46.17 7.04
N THR A 531 -20.47 -45.84 5.85
CA THR A 531 -19.78 -45.93 4.56
C THR A 531 -18.57 -45.00 4.48
N GLU A 532 -18.71 -43.73 4.91
CA GLU A 532 -17.63 -42.75 4.92
C GLU A 532 -16.58 -43.07 6.00
N ILE A 533 -16.97 -43.70 7.11
CA ILE A 533 -16.02 -44.19 8.12
C ILE A 533 -15.13 -45.28 7.53
N GLU A 534 -15.70 -46.26 6.81
CA GLU A 534 -14.90 -47.32 6.19
C GLU A 534 -14.04 -46.78 5.04
N GLU A 535 -14.55 -45.80 4.27
CA GLU A 535 -13.76 -45.09 3.26
C GLU A 535 -12.51 -44.45 3.87
N ARG A 536 -12.67 -43.71 4.98
CA ARG A 536 -11.54 -43.10 5.71
C ARG A 536 -10.55 -44.14 6.23
N ARG A 537 -11.01 -45.30 6.71
CA ARG A 537 -10.13 -46.40 7.13
C ARG A 537 -9.34 -46.98 5.96
N CYS A 538 -10.00 -47.21 4.83
CA CYS A 538 -9.33 -47.66 3.61
C CYS A 538 -8.24 -46.66 3.18
N HIS A 539 -8.52 -45.35 3.23
CA HIS A 539 -7.52 -44.32 2.95
C HIS A 539 -6.34 -44.36 3.92
N MET A 540 -6.61 -44.49 5.22
CA MET A 540 -5.55 -44.62 6.23
C MET A 540 -4.67 -45.84 5.98
N ARG A 541 -5.27 -47.01 5.73
CA ARG A 541 -4.52 -48.24 5.42
C ARG A 541 -3.64 -48.08 4.18
N ALA A 542 -4.18 -47.50 3.11
CA ALA A 542 -3.44 -47.24 1.87
C ALA A 542 -2.32 -46.20 2.06
N ALA A 543 -2.51 -45.21 2.94
CA ALA A 543 -1.50 -44.22 3.28
C ALA A 543 -0.36 -44.86 4.12
N ILE A 544 -0.70 -45.70 5.09
CA ILE A 544 0.26 -46.47 5.89
C ILE A 544 1.05 -47.44 5.01
N GLU A 545 0.39 -48.18 4.11
CA GLU A 545 1.06 -49.11 3.20
C GLU A 545 2.11 -48.40 2.32
N ARG A 546 1.76 -47.24 1.76
CA ARG A 546 2.72 -46.43 0.99
C ARG A 546 3.92 -45.99 1.82
N LEU A 547 3.67 -45.57 3.07
CA LEU A 547 4.73 -45.16 3.99
C LEU A 547 5.64 -46.35 4.35
N GLU A 548 5.08 -47.53 4.60
CA GLU A 548 5.87 -48.74 4.86
C GLU A 548 6.72 -49.15 3.65
N VAL A 549 6.16 -49.12 2.44
CA VAL A 549 6.90 -49.37 1.20
C VAL A 549 8.07 -48.38 1.06
N PHE A 550 7.87 -47.10 1.38
CA PHE A 550 8.95 -46.10 1.38
C PHE A 550 10.08 -46.49 2.34
N PHE A 551 9.79 -46.80 3.61
CA PHE A 551 10.81 -47.15 4.59
C PHE A 551 11.50 -48.50 4.31
N LEU A 552 10.76 -49.47 3.76
CA LEU A 552 11.33 -50.75 3.30
C LEU A 552 12.30 -50.55 2.15
N ASN A 553 12.03 -49.60 1.24
CA ASN A 553 12.92 -49.27 0.12
C ASN A 553 14.14 -48.42 0.53
N MET A 554 14.04 -47.69 1.65
CA MET A 554 15.16 -46.92 2.24
C MET A 554 16.17 -47.83 2.96
N LEU A 555 15.73 -48.90 3.61
CA LEU A 555 16.59 -49.79 4.41
C LEU A 555 17.79 -50.37 3.61
N PRO A 556 17.64 -50.83 2.35
CA PRO A 556 18.76 -51.30 1.53
C PRO A 556 19.76 -50.19 1.16
N GLN A 557 19.29 -48.94 0.96
CA GLN A 557 20.15 -47.81 0.60
C GLN A 557 20.99 -47.31 1.78
N ALA A 558 20.42 -47.32 2.99
CA ALA A 558 21.14 -47.01 4.22
C ALA A 558 22.20 -48.08 4.56
N ILE A 559 21.89 -49.36 4.34
CA ILE A 559 22.85 -50.46 4.54
C ILE A 559 23.99 -50.39 3.52
N ALA A 560 23.71 -50.11 2.24
CA ALA A 560 24.73 -49.97 1.20
C ALA A 560 25.66 -48.77 1.41
N SER A 561 25.19 -47.67 2.01
CA SER A 561 26.00 -46.49 2.34
C SER A 561 26.80 -46.66 3.64
N VAL A 562 26.34 -47.49 4.58
CA VAL A 562 27.10 -47.88 5.78
C VAL A 562 28.14 -48.96 5.48
N GLU A 563 27.87 -49.91 4.58
CA GLU A 563 28.85 -50.92 4.14
C GLU A 563 30.02 -50.31 3.34
N LEU A 564 29.83 -49.16 2.67
CA LEU A 564 30.92 -48.44 2.01
C LEU A 564 31.88 -47.72 2.99
N VAL A 565 31.48 -47.56 4.26
CA VAL A 565 32.29 -46.92 5.31
C VAL A 565 32.97 -47.95 6.22
N GLN A 566 32.65 -49.25 6.11
CA GLN A 566 33.26 -50.29 6.96
C GLN A 566 33.85 -51.46 6.17
N LEU A 567 35.11 -51.32 5.73
CA LEU A 567 36.11 -52.40 5.70
C LEU A 567 37.48 -51.83 6.15
N PRO A 568 38.32 -52.59 6.90
CA PRO A 568 38.90 -52.12 8.16
C PRO A 568 40.45 -52.28 8.18
N PRO A 569 41.18 -52.37 9.32
CA PRO A 569 42.35 -51.56 9.61
C PRO A 569 43.69 -52.31 9.44
N THR A 570 44.79 -51.58 9.65
CA THR A 570 46.19 -52.01 9.92
C THR A 570 47.13 -52.06 8.71
N PHE A 571 48.00 -51.05 8.58
CA PHE A 571 49.46 -51.24 8.65
C PHE A 571 50.17 -49.96 9.12
N LEU A 572 50.65 -50.04 10.38
CA LEU A 572 51.87 -49.47 10.96
C LEU A 572 52.59 -48.30 10.25
N SER A 573 52.64 -47.18 10.95
CA SER A 573 53.86 -46.53 11.46
C SER A 573 55.04 -46.32 10.51
N LEU A 574 55.32 -45.05 10.19
CA LEU A 574 56.68 -44.53 10.33
C LEU A 574 56.67 -43.05 10.70
N ASP A 575 57.47 -42.78 11.71
CA ASP A 575 57.55 -41.61 12.55
C ASP A 575 58.57 -40.59 11.99
N VAL A 576 58.40 -39.34 12.43
CA VAL A 576 59.43 -38.29 12.61
C VAL A 576 60.01 -37.60 11.36
N ALA A 577 59.69 -36.30 11.23
CA ALA A 577 60.68 -35.23 11.41
C ALA A 577 60.01 -33.86 11.64
N GLU A 578 60.38 -33.25 12.76
CA GLU A 578 60.23 -31.82 13.05
C GLU A 578 60.89 -30.97 11.96
N GLU A 579 60.30 -29.82 11.60
CA GLU A 579 61.04 -28.56 11.63
C GLU A 579 60.10 -27.35 11.60
N SER A 580 60.40 -26.44 12.53
CA SER A 580 59.84 -25.12 12.74
C SER A 580 60.01 -24.18 11.52
N LEU A 581 59.12 -23.19 11.37
CA LEU A 581 59.50 -21.77 11.46
C LEU A 581 58.29 -20.82 11.33
N ALA A 582 58.30 -19.85 12.24
CA ALA A 582 57.42 -18.70 12.32
C ALA A 582 57.86 -17.58 11.35
N SER A 583 56.89 -16.87 10.76
CA SER A 583 56.93 -15.44 10.35
C SER A 583 55.68 -15.18 9.50
N SER A 584 54.97 -14.06 9.50
CA SER A 584 54.97 -12.81 10.25
C SER A 584 53.78 -12.00 9.70
N ALA A 585 53.11 -11.20 10.54
CA ALA A 585 52.52 -9.87 10.26
C ALA A 585 51.57 -9.70 9.04
N THR A 586 50.43 -9.03 9.10
CA THR A 586 50.21 -7.67 9.65
C THR A 586 48.72 -7.41 9.82
N ALA A 587 48.39 -6.77 10.93
CA ALA A 587 47.12 -6.11 11.16
C ALA A 587 46.93 -4.88 10.24
N SER A 588 45.68 -4.54 9.94
CA SER A 588 45.27 -3.15 9.71
C SER A 588 43.86 -2.94 10.24
N SER A 589 43.82 -2.49 11.49
CA SER A 589 42.71 -1.83 12.14
C SER A 589 42.57 -0.40 11.59
N VAL A 590 41.39 -0.01 11.12
CA VAL A 590 41.02 1.40 10.98
C VAL A 590 39.94 1.70 11.99
N SER A 591 40.36 2.39 13.05
CA SER A 591 39.52 3.07 14.03
C SER A 591 39.07 4.41 13.43
N VAL A 592 37.77 4.67 13.35
CA VAL A 592 37.25 6.04 13.22
C VAL A 592 36.54 6.43 14.50
N ARG A 593 37.09 7.49 15.09
CA ARG A 593 36.75 8.12 16.35
C ARG A 593 35.36 8.76 16.33
N LEU A 594 34.65 8.53 17.43
CA LEU A 594 33.64 9.42 18.01
C LEU A 594 34.05 10.90 17.93
N ARG A 595 33.09 11.75 17.53
CA ARG A 595 32.98 13.13 18.03
C ARG A 595 31.66 13.29 18.76
N ARG A 596 31.76 13.72 20.01
CA ARG A 596 30.69 14.03 20.95
C ARG A 596 30.52 15.54 21.03
N SER A 597 29.27 15.96 21.22
CA SER A 597 28.80 17.13 22.01
C SER A 597 28.85 18.54 21.36
N PRO A 598 28.02 19.51 21.82
CA PRO A 598 27.24 19.53 23.06
C PRO A 598 25.75 19.97 22.94
N ALA A 599 25.07 19.76 24.08
CA ALA A 599 23.76 20.24 24.45
C ALA A 599 23.69 21.78 24.61
N THR A 600 22.50 22.34 24.42
CA THR A 600 22.14 23.68 24.92
C THR A 600 20.83 23.60 25.71
N LEU A 601 20.83 24.36 26.80
CA LEU A 601 19.90 24.40 27.91
C LEU A 601 18.51 24.97 27.61
N ALA A 602 17.62 24.60 28.53
CA ALA A 602 16.29 25.11 28.85
C ALA A 602 16.09 26.64 28.85
N SER A 603 14.83 27.05 28.60
CA SER A 603 14.22 28.20 29.25
C SER A 603 12.70 28.00 29.36
N THR A 604 12.25 27.72 30.57
CA THR A 604 10.89 27.95 31.07
C THR A 604 10.61 29.44 31.22
N ALA A 605 9.45 29.91 30.80
CA ALA A 605 8.83 31.13 31.33
C ALA A 605 7.30 31.01 31.29
N THR A 606 6.72 30.79 32.46
CA THR A 606 5.35 31.15 32.84
C THR A 606 5.27 32.65 33.09
N THR A 607 4.24 33.34 32.57
CA THR A 607 3.28 34.20 33.31
C THR A 607 2.31 34.90 32.36
N ASP A 608 1.05 34.94 32.82
CA ASP A 608 -0.17 35.65 32.38
C ASP A 608 -1.01 35.06 31.23
#